data_AF-A0A2E0S3B3-F1
#
_entry.id   AF-A0A2E0S3B3-F1
#
_cell.length_a   1.000
_cell.length_b   1.000
_cell.length_c   1.000
_cell.angle_alpha   90.00
_cell.angle_beta   90.00
_cell.angle_gamma   90.00
#
_symmetry.space_group_name_H-M   'P 1'
#
loop_
_entity.id
_entity.type
_entity.pdbx_description
1 polymer ?
#
loop_
_entity_poly.entity_id
_entity_poly.type
_entity_poly.pdbx_seq_one_letter_code
_entity_poly.pdbx_strand_id
1 'polypeptide(L)'
;MVKNPQNEEDDQFAFAITKGKFKDVVYKYNRFGLIEPDAEQEELKYRFEYDILEIPGEIRDKKYSDTEGVEFEKLIGDILIEVIQENIDLNTNEDDEDRGHDTEESDIQ
;
A
#
# COMPACT_ATOMS: atom_id res chain seq x y z
N MET A 1 3.50 9.04 4.12
CA MET A 1 4.32 8.05 4.86
C MET A 1 5.11 8.78 5.94
N VAL A 2 5.37 8.12 7.08
CA VAL A 2 6.13 8.64 8.22
C VAL A 2 7.15 7.60 8.69
N LYS A 3 8.18 8.01 9.45
CA LYS A 3 9.10 7.06 10.11
C LYS A 3 8.35 6.29 11.20
N ASN A 4 8.79 5.07 11.51
CA ASN A 4 8.25 4.30 12.62
C ASN A 4 8.51 5.05 13.96
N PRO A 5 7.46 5.52 14.68
CA PRO A 5 7.64 6.27 15.92
C PRO A 5 8.10 5.40 17.11
N GLN A 6 7.98 4.08 17.01
CA GLN A 6 8.35 3.14 18.08
C GLN A 6 9.77 2.59 17.92
N ASN A 7 10.34 2.63 16.70
CA ASN A 7 11.69 2.15 16.43
C ASN A 7 12.35 2.96 15.31
N GLU A 8 13.30 3.82 15.67
CA GLU A 8 14.02 4.69 14.72
C GLU A 8 14.98 3.94 13.80
N GLU A 9 15.38 2.72 14.17
CA GLU A 9 16.22 1.82 13.36
C GLU A 9 15.38 0.92 12.43
N ASP A 10 14.04 0.99 12.51
CA ASP A 10 13.16 0.29 11.58
C ASP A 10 13.07 1.10 10.28
N ASP A 11 13.72 0.58 9.23
CA ASP A 11 13.70 1.15 7.89
C ASP A 11 12.34 0.99 7.19
N GLN A 12 11.38 0.29 7.79
CA GLN A 12 10.03 0.18 7.26
C GLN A 12 9.24 1.48 7.45
N PHE A 13 8.57 1.91 6.38
CA PHE A 13 7.69 3.05 6.43
C PHE A 13 6.39 2.76 7.18
N ALA A 14 5.97 3.72 8.00
CA ALA A 14 4.66 3.76 8.62
C ALA A 14 3.73 4.75 7.90
N PHE A 15 2.44 4.64 8.18
CA PHE A 15 1.38 5.43 7.59
C PHE A 15 0.62 6.16 8.69
N ALA A 16 0.35 7.44 8.47
CA ALA A 16 -0.44 8.27 9.37
C ALA A 16 -1.73 8.69 8.66
N ILE A 17 -2.87 8.43 9.30
CA ILE A 17 -4.18 8.84 8.75
C ILE A 17 -4.36 10.34 8.98
N THR A 18 -4.51 11.12 7.91
CA THR A 18 -4.51 12.60 8.00
C THR A 18 -5.90 13.21 8.19
N LYS A 19 -6.97 12.45 7.98
CA LYS A 19 -8.36 12.94 8.00
C LYS A 19 -9.36 11.87 8.45
N GLY A 20 -10.54 12.34 8.86
CA GLY A 20 -11.67 11.47 9.23
C GLY A 20 -11.63 10.98 10.68
N LYS A 21 -12.44 9.97 10.99
CA LYS A 21 -12.65 9.45 12.36
C LYS A 21 -11.42 8.79 12.99
N PHE A 22 -10.50 8.32 12.16
CA PHE A 22 -9.24 7.66 12.56
C PHE A 22 -8.03 8.57 12.37
N LYS A 23 -8.26 9.88 12.25
CA LYS A 23 -7.19 10.86 12.09
C LYS A 23 -6.14 10.70 13.20
N ASP A 24 -4.88 10.87 12.83
CA ASP A 24 -3.67 10.79 13.65
C ASP A 24 -3.34 9.38 14.18
N VAL A 25 -4.04 8.34 13.73
CA VAL A 25 -3.60 6.95 13.92
C VAL A 25 -2.37 6.67 13.06
N VAL A 26 -1.34 6.09 13.65
CA VAL A 26 -0.12 5.64 12.97
C VAL A 26 -0.07 4.12 12.98
N TYR A 27 0.14 3.54 11.80
CA TYR A 27 0.18 2.09 11.61
C TYR A 27 1.23 1.69 10.58
N LYS A 28 1.62 0.42 10.56
CA LYS A 28 2.52 -0.13 9.54
C LYS A 28 2.03 -1.46 9.00
N TYR A 29 2.38 -1.77 7.76
CA TYR A 29 2.14 -3.08 7.16
C TYR A 29 3.31 -4.01 7.42
N ASN A 30 3.02 -5.27 7.75
CA ASN A 30 4.03 -6.29 8.00
C ASN A 30 4.12 -7.31 6.86
N ARG A 31 2.98 -7.71 6.32
CA ARG A 31 2.87 -8.70 5.25
C ARG A 31 1.77 -8.30 4.29
N PHE A 32 1.99 -8.57 3.01
CA PHE A 32 1.02 -8.41 1.95
C PHE A 32 1.10 -9.63 1.03
N GLY A 33 -0.06 -10.08 0.55
CA GLY A 33 -0.15 -11.18 -0.40
C GLY A 33 -1.39 -11.06 -1.27
N LEU A 34 -1.22 -11.38 -2.55
CA LEU A 34 -2.33 -11.56 -3.48
C LEU A 34 -2.95 -12.93 -3.25
N ILE A 35 -4.28 -12.99 -3.34
CA ILE A 35 -5.03 -14.23 -3.37
C ILE A 35 -5.39 -14.46 -4.84
N GLU A 36 -4.97 -15.59 -5.38
CA GLU A 36 -5.28 -15.95 -6.76
C GLU A 36 -6.81 -15.90 -6.97
N PRO A 37 -7.28 -15.13 -7.97
CA PRO A 37 -8.70 -15.11 -8.27
C PRO A 37 -9.13 -16.49 -8.78
N ASP A 38 -10.29 -16.96 -8.33
CA ASP A 38 -10.95 -18.09 -8.99
C ASP A 38 -11.25 -17.71 -10.44
N ALA A 39 -11.23 -18.68 -11.37
CA ALA A 39 -11.45 -18.44 -12.81
C ALA A 39 -12.78 -17.72 -13.17
N GLU A 40 -13.69 -17.56 -12.20
CA GLU A 40 -14.99 -16.89 -12.34
C GLU A 40 -15.06 -15.52 -11.62
N GLN A 41 -13.98 -15.08 -10.97
CA GLN A 41 -13.95 -13.83 -10.20
C GLN A 41 -12.98 -12.82 -10.83
N GLU A 42 -13.53 -11.74 -11.37
CA GLU A 42 -12.75 -10.62 -11.95
C GLU A 42 -12.16 -9.68 -10.88
N GLU A 43 -12.53 -9.86 -9.60
CA GLU A 43 -12.07 -9.01 -8.50
C GLU A 43 -10.73 -9.48 -7.92
N LEU A 44 -9.73 -8.58 -7.88
CA LEU A 44 -8.46 -8.81 -7.20
C LEU A 44 -8.69 -8.99 -5.70
N LYS A 45 -8.34 -10.17 -5.17
CA LYS A 45 -8.34 -10.43 -3.73
C LYS A 45 -6.94 -10.29 -3.17
N TYR A 46 -6.83 -9.70 -1.98
CA TYR A 46 -5.56 -9.55 -1.29
C TYR A 46 -5.75 -9.71 0.21
N ARG A 47 -4.63 -9.98 0.91
CA ARG A 47 -4.55 -10.04 2.37
C ARG A 47 -3.34 -9.25 2.82
N PHE A 48 -3.49 -8.56 3.94
CA PHE A 48 -2.38 -7.88 4.59
C PHE A 48 -2.46 -8.05 6.12
N GLU A 49 -1.31 -7.89 6.76
CA GLU A 49 -1.15 -7.80 8.22
C GLU A 49 -0.65 -6.41 8.57
N TYR A 50 -1.12 -5.84 9.68
CA TYR A 50 -0.74 -4.51 10.13
C TYR A 50 -0.58 -4.45 11.65
N ASP A 51 0.29 -3.54 12.10
CA ASP A 51 0.42 -3.16 13.51
C ASP A 51 0.03 -1.70 13.68
N ILE A 52 -0.69 -1.42 14.77
CA ILE A 52 -0.96 -0.04 15.20
C ILE A 52 0.20 0.42 16.10
N LEU A 53 0.86 1.50 15.68
CA LEU A 53 2.02 2.07 16.37
C LEU A 53 1.60 3.19 17.32
N GLU A 54 0.61 4.00 16.92
CA GLU A 54 0.12 5.10 17.74
C GLU A 54 -1.38 5.30 17.54
N ILE A 55 -2.07 5.56 18.65
CA ILE A 55 -3.48 5.93 18.67
C ILE A 55 -3.59 7.27 19.42
N PRO A 56 -4.18 8.31 18.82
CA PRO A 56 -4.29 9.61 19.47
C PRO A 56 -5.20 9.52 20.69
N GLY A 57 -4.82 10.27 21.74
CA GLY A 57 -5.51 10.22 23.03
C GLY A 57 -7.01 10.52 22.94
N GLU A 58 -7.43 11.36 21.99
CA GLU A 58 -8.84 11.71 21.76
C GLU A 58 -9.73 10.52 21.36
N ILE A 59 -9.11 9.44 20.85
CA ILE A 59 -9.84 8.29 20.33
C ILE A 59 -9.44 6.97 20.99
N ARG A 60 -8.30 6.93 21.70
CA ARG A 60 -7.76 5.75 22.37
C ARG A 60 -8.74 5.07 23.32
N ASP A 61 -9.51 5.86 24.07
CA ASP A 61 -10.46 5.34 25.06
C ASP A 61 -11.89 5.19 24.50
N LYS A 62 -12.09 5.44 23.21
CA LYS A 62 -13.39 5.25 22.56
C LYS A 62 -13.63 3.77 22.31
N LYS A 63 -14.90 3.37 22.49
CA LYS A 63 -15.36 2.06 22.03
C LYS A 63 -15.76 2.18 20.57
N TYR A 64 -15.19 1.30 19.75
CA TYR A 64 -15.55 1.15 18.36
C TYR A 64 -16.44 -0.07 18.20
N SER A 65 -17.44 0.06 17.33
CA SER A 65 -18.26 -1.07 16.88
C SER A 65 -17.47 -1.95 15.91
N ASP A 66 -17.92 -3.20 15.75
CA ASP A 66 -17.35 -4.11 14.74
C ASP A 66 -17.39 -3.50 13.34
N THR A 67 -18.48 -2.79 13.01
CA THR A 67 -18.62 -2.06 11.74
C THR A 67 -17.52 -1.01 11.56
N GLU A 68 -17.19 -0.25 12.61
CA GLU A 68 -16.10 0.74 12.54
C GLU A 68 -14.74 0.08 12.40
N GLY A 69 -14.55 -1.12 12.96
CA GLY A 69 -13.36 -1.95 12.71
C GLY A 69 -13.22 -2.30 11.24
N VAL A 70 -14.28 -2.78 10.60
CA VAL A 70 -14.29 -3.10 9.16
C VAL A 70 -14.04 -1.85 8.31
N GLU A 71 -14.60 -0.70 8.68
CA GLU A 71 -14.35 0.56 7.98
C GLU A 71 -12.89 1.02 8.11
N PHE A 72 -12.26 0.79 9.26
CA PHE A 72 -10.83 1.05 9.44
C PHE A 72 -9.99 0.13 8.55
N GLU A 73 -10.25 -1.17 8.57
CA GLU A 73 -9.55 -2.16 7.74
C GLU A 73 -9.67 -1.86 6.25
N LYS A 74 -10.87 -1.47 5.81
CA LYS A 74 -11.10 -1.05 4.43
C LYS A 74 -10.30 0.21 4.08
N LEU A 75 -10.30 1.23 4.95
CA LEU A 75 -9.56 2.47 4.72
C LEU A 75 -8.06 2.20 4.54
N ILE A 76 -7.45 1.39 5.42
CA ILE A 76 -6.03 1.08 5.28
C ILE A 76 -5.78 0.17 4.07
N GLY A 77 -6.69 -0.75 3.74
CA GLY A 77 -6.63 -1.51 2.50
C GLY A 77 -6.61 -0.63 1.25
N ASP A 78 -7.50 0.36 1.17
CA ASP A 78 -7.57 1.31 0.06
C ASP A 78 -6.26 2.11 -0.07
N ILE A 79 -5.69 2.59 1.05
CA ILE A 79 -4.39 3.29 1.08
C ILE A 79 -3.25 2.37 0.58
N LEU A 80 -3.27 1.09 0.95
CA LEU A 80 -2.25 0.14 0.49
C LEU A 80 -2.28 -0.04 -1.04
N ILE A 81 -3.47 -0.17 -1.62
CA ILE A 81 -3.64 -0.32 -3.06
C ILE A 81 -3.21 0.96 -3.80
N GLU A 82 -3.58 2.13 -3.29
CA GLU A 82 -3.15 3.43 -3.83
C GLU A 82 -1.62 3.51 -3.90
N VAL A 83 -0.93 3.16 -2.81
CA VAL A 83 0.54 3.15 -2.77
C VAL A 83 1.14 2.16 -3.76
N ILE A 84 0.59 0.95 -3.86
CA ILE A 84 1.08 -0.06 -4.82
C ILE A 84 0.93 0.46 -6.26
N GLN A 85 -0.23 1.03 -6.60
CA GLN A 85 -0.50 1.59 -7.93
C GLN A 85 0.45 2.73 -8.26
N GLU A 86 0.64 3.70 -7.35
CA GLU A 86 1.60 4.80 -7.53
C GLU A 86 3.02 4.30 -7.80
N ASN A 87 3.46 3.24 -7.11
CA ASN A 87 4.81 2.67 -7.31
C ASN A 87 4.94 1.90 -8.63
N ILE A 88 3.86 1.27 -9.11
CA ILE A 88 3.86 0.60 -10.43
C ILE A 88 3.92 1.64 -11.55
N ASP A 89 3.10 2.69 -11.46
CA ASP A 89 3.03 3.76 -12.46
C ASP A 89 4.35 4.55 -12.54
N LEU A 90 5.06 4.73 -11.43
CA LEU A 90 6.39 5.37 -11.46
C LEU A 90 7.43 4.54 -12.22
N ASN A 91 7.43 3.21 -12.06
CA ASN A 91 8.39 2.34 -12.76
C ASN A 91 8.11 2.21 -14.26
N THR A 92 6.85 2.27 -14.70
CA THR A 92 6.52 2.15 -16.12
C THR A 92 6.84 3.40 -16.94
N ASN A 93 6.97 4.57 -16.31
CA ASN A 93 7.31 5.83 -16.98
C ASN A 93 8.83 6.07 -17.13
N GLU A 94 9.69 5.25 -16.50
CA GLU A 94 11.15 5.38 -16.60
C GLU A 94 11.75 4.54 -17.74
N ASP A 95 10.99 3.63 -18.35
CA ASP A 95 11.46 2.69 -19.39
C ASP A 95 11.24 3.17 -20.85
N ASP A 96 10.66 4.36 -21.06
CA ASP A 96 10.26 4.83 -22.41
C ASP A 96 11.29 5.72 -23.14
N GLU A 97 12.51 5.93 -22.60
CA GLU A 97 13.55 6.78 -23.25
C GLU A 97 14.81 6.05 -23.78
N ASP A 98 14.84 4.72 -23.96
CA ASP A 98 16.01 4.09 -24.62
C ASP A 98 15.71 2.81 -25.43
N ARG A 99 14.89 2.92 -26.47
CA ARG A 99 14.86 1.94 -27.57
C ARG A 99 15.19 2.58 -28.90
N GLY A 100 16.41 3.11 -29.01
CA GLY A 100 17.09 3.25 -30.30
C GLY A 100 17.42 1.86 -30.87
N HIS A 101 16.46 1.24 -31.56
CA HIS A 101 16.67 -0.03 -32.23
C HIS A 101 17.32 0.24 -33.61
N ASP A 102 18.63 0.51 -33.62
CA ASP A 102 19.43 0.39 -34.85
C ASP A 102 19.49 -1.10 -35.22
N THR A 103 18.65 -1.48 -36.17
CA THR A 103 18.67 -2.82 -36.74
C THR A 103 19.58 -2.76 -37.96
N GLU A 104 20.82 -3.20 -37.83
CA GLU A 104 21.69 -3.44 -38.98
C GLU A 104 21.02 -4.49 -39.88
N GLU A 105 20.67 -4.09 -41.12
CA GLU A 105 20.22 -5.01 -42.16
C GLU A 105 21.36 -5.98 -42.48
N SER A 106 21.18 -7.25 -42.12
CA SER A 106 22.06 -8.33 -42.56
C SER A 106 21.68 -8.73 -43.98
N ASP A 107 22.42 -8.22 -44.97
CA ASP A 107 22.44 -8.76 -46.33
C ASP A 107 22.84 -10.25 -46.30
N ILE A 108 21.90 -11.13 -46.67
CA ILE A 108 22.19 -12.55 -46.87
C ILE A 108 22.65 -12.74 -48.32
N GLN A 109 23.91 -13.17 -48.49
CA GLN A 109 24.49 -13.62 -49.77
C GLN A 109 23.97 -14.99 -50.21
#